data_AF-A0A819KIQ4-F1
#
_entry.id   AF-A0A819KIQ4-F1
#
_cell.length_a   1.000
_cell.length_b   1.000
_cell.length_c   1.000
_cell.angle_alpha   90.00
_cell.angle_beta   90.00
_cell.angle_gamma   90.00
#
_symmetry.space_group_name_H-M   'P 1'
#
loop_
_entity.id
_entity.type
_entity.pdbx_description
1 polymer ?
#
loop_
_entity_poly.entity_id
_entity_poly.type
_entity_poly.pdbx_seq_one_letter_code
_entity_poly.pdbx_strand_id
1 'polypeptide(L)'
;MNFNVTQKIIRNHAETFIPITCQENAGMISLIHAIVWLILNESSKAEHEFNRSLHACTYREFHVRNEVDIRADIIGGYVFNSHFLTSADGFIQSVIMGYIGLQYDDKSLLFNLLPSILTLSTKYIRLRNVLVHGIYLFDYTIDQSSMYFIFSHIYTNLLCITDNYGNQ
;
A
#
# COMPACT_ATOMS: atom_id res chain seq x y z
N MET A 1 9.41 23.89 -9.97
CA MET A 1 7.99 24.25 -10.15
C MET A 1 7.26 23.68 -8.94
N ASN A 2 6.80 24.52 -8.00
CA ASN A 2 6.19 24.04 -6.76
C ASN A 2 4.66 24.12 -6.93
N PHE A 3 4.04 22.99 -7.26
CA PHE A 3 2.59 22.92 -7.32
C PHE A 3 2.04 22.84 -5.90
N ASN A 4 1.22 23.80 -5.50
CA ASN A 4 0.56 23.78 -4.19
C ASN A 4 -0.60 22.77 -4.22
N VAL A 5 -0.28 21.49 -4.09
CA VAL A 5 -1.25 20.39 -4.05
C VAL A 5 -1.74 20.22 -2.62
N THR A 6 -2.95 20.72 -2.34
CA THR A 6 -3.60 20.58 -1.02
C THR A 6 -4.40 19.29 -0.93
N GLN A 7 -4.68 18.79 0.28
CA GLN A 7 -5.56 17.62 0.48
C GLN A 7 -6.95 17.81 -0.17
N LYS A 8 -7.46 19.05 -0.19
CA LYS A 8 -8.73 19.38 -0.86
C LYS A 8 -8.66 19.12 -2.38
N ILE A 9 -7.54 19.46 -3.02
CA ILE A 9 -7.33 19.20 -4.45
C ILE A 9 -7.22 17.69 -4.68
N ILE A 10 -6.46 16.98 -3.85
CA ILE A 10 -6.31 15.52 -3.94
C ILE A 10 -7.68 14.84 -3.82
N ARG A 11 -8.50 15.25 -2.83
CA ARG A 11 -9.85 14.71 -2.62
C ARG A 11 -10.75 14.95 -3.82
N ASN A 12 -10.81 16.18 -4.33
CA ASN A 12 -11.63 16.51 -5.50
C ASN A 12 -11.24 15.65 -6.71
N HIS A 13 -9.94 15.46 -6.95
CA HIS A 13 -9.46 14.61 -8.04
C HIS A 13 -9.78 13.14 -7.80
N ALA A 14 -9.57 12.63 -6.59
CA ALA A 14 -9.87 11.26 -6.22
C ALA A 14 -11.36 10.95 -6.45
N GLU A 15 -12.25 11.79 -5.94
CA GLU A 15 -13.70 11.63 -6.07
C GLU A 15 -14.19 11.77 -7.52
N THR A 16 -13.47 12.52 -8.38
CA THR A 16 -13.83 12.69 -9.79
C THR A 16 -13.32 11.55 -10.67
N PHE A 17 -12.04 11.18 -10.53
CA PHE A 17 -11.36 10.31 -11.50
C PHE A 17 -11.38 8.84 -11.11
N ILE A 18 -11.24 8.51 -9.82
CA ILE A 18 -11.20 7.11 -9.38
C ILE A 18 -12.45 6.33 -9.81
N PRO A 19 -13.69 6.86 -9.70
CA PRO A 19 -14.90 6.14 -10.10
C PRO A 19 -15.00 5.86 -11.60
N ILE A 20 -14.37 6.68 -12.45
CA ILE A 20 -14.41 6.52 -13.92
C ILE A 20 -13.19 5.78 -14.47
N THR A 21 -12.18 5.53 -13.65
CA THR A 21 -11.04 4.70 -14.01
C THR A 21 -11.51 3.27 -14.28
N CYS A 22 -10.92 2.65 -15.29
CA CYS A 22 -11.22 1.27 -15.68
C CYS A 22 -11.17 0.34 -14.45
N GLN A 23 -12.26 -0.39 -14.25
CA GLN A 23 -12.41 -1.34 -13.14
C GLN A 23 -11.81 -2.70 -13.47
N GLU A 24 -11.65 -2.99 -14.77
CA GLU A 24 -10.93 -4.14 -15.31
C GLU A 24 -9.44 -3.80 -15.42
N ASN A 25 -8.58 -4.81 -15.29
CA ASN A 25 -7.12 -4.75 -15.37
C ASN A 25 -6.44 -3.79 -14.37
N ALA A 26 -7.02 -3.62 -13.17
CA ALA A 26 -6.59 -2.59 -12.22
C ALA A 26 -5.35 -2.93 -11.38
N GLY A 27 -4.52 -3.89 -11.80
CA GLY A 27 -3.47 -4.49 -10.95
C GLY A 27 -2.49 -3.51 -10.32
N MET A 28 -2.12 -2.43 -11.03
CA MET A 28 -1.33 -1.32 -10.48
C MET A 28 -2.23 -0.19 -9.98
N ILE A 29 -3.25 0.15 -10.75
CA ILE A 29 -4.10 1.33 -10.55
C ILE A 29 -4.80 1.30 -9.18
N SER A 30 -5.34 0.15 -8.78
CA SER A 30 -6.05 0.03 -7.50
C SER A 30 -5.12 0.29 -6.32
N LEU A 31 -3.86 -0.12 -6.41
CA LEU A 31 -2.85 0.10 -5.36
C LEU A 31 -2.47 1.58 -5.24
N ILE A 32 -2.41 2.30 -6.35
CA ILE A 32 -2.22 3.76 -6.35
C ILE A 32 -3.43 4.47 -5.73
N HIS A 33 -4.65 4.04 -6.08
CA HIS A 33 -5.86 4.58 -5.45
C HIS A 33 -5.90 4.30 -3.94
N ALA A 34 -5.46 3.13 -3.49
CA ALA A 34 -5.36 2.79 -2.08
C ALA A 34 -4.44 3.78 -1.33
N ILE A 35 -3.27 4.10 -1.90
CA ILE A 35 -2.35 5.12 -1.34
C ILE A 35 -3.05 6.48 -1.25
N VAL A 36 -3.75 6.91 -2.32
CA VAL A 36 -4.48 8.20 -2.33
C VAL A 36 -5.54 8.24 -1.23
N TRP A 37 -6.33 7.18 -1.07
CA TRP A 37 -7.33 7.12 -0.01
C TRP A 37 -6.72 7.10 1.39
N LEU A 38 -5.58 6.44 1.58
CA LEU A 38 -4.84 6.49 2.85
C LEU A 38 -4.35 7.92 3.15
N ILE A 39 -3.83 8.65 2.15
CA ILE A 39 -3.42 10.05 2.30
C ILE A 39 -4.60 10.94 2.71
N LEU A 40 -5.81 10.61 2.24
CA LEU A 40 -7.05 11.32 2.55
C LEU A 40 -7.73 10.85 3.85
N ASN A 41 -7.12 9.92 4.60
CA ASN A 41 -7.68 9.32 5.81
C ASN A 41 -9.01 8.56 5.55
N GLU A 42 -9.16 7.96 4.37
CA GLU A 42 -10.35 7.24 3.90
C GLU A 42 -10.12 5.72 3.91
N SER A 43 -9.90 5.16 5.10
CA SER A 43 -9.43 3.78 5.29
C SER A 43 -10.31 2.73 4.62
N SER A 44 -11.64 2.90 4.64
CA SER A 44 -12.56 1.94 4.01
C SER A 44 -12.42 1.91 2.48
N LYS A 45 -12.21 3.07 1.85
CA LYS A 45 -11.97 3.15 0.39
C LYS A 45 -10.59 2.62 0.04
N ALA A 46 -9.59 2.87 0.88
CA ALA A 46 -8.27 2.30 0.73
C ALA A 46 -8.30 0.76 0.82
N GLU A 47 -9.01 0.23 1.81
CA GLU A 47 -9.20 -1.21 2.01
C GLU A 47 -9.83 -1.87 0.78
N HIS A 48 -10.89 -1.25 0.25
CA HIS A 48 -11.57 -1.74 -0.96
C HIS A 48 -10.61 -1.86 -2.14
N GLU A 49 -9.84 -0.80 -2.42
CA GLU A 49 -8.90 -0.74 -3.52
C GLU A 49 -7.69 -1.68 -3.35
N PHE A 50 -7.20 -1.83 -2.12
CA PHE A 50 -6.14 -2.77 -1.78
C PHE A 50 -6.61 -4.22 -1.98
N ASN A 51 -7.81 -4.58 -1.48
CA ASN A 51 -8.39 -5.91 -1.68
C ASN A 51 -8.66 -6.21 -3.16
N ARG A 52 -9.13 -5.22 -3.93
CA ARG A 52 -9.31 -5.34 -5.38
C ARG A 52 -8.00 -5.79 -6.05
N SER A 53 -6.85 -5.29 -5.59
CA SER A 53 -5.54 -5.70 -6.13
C SER A 53 -5.17 -7.16 -5.81
N LEU A 54 -5.63 -7.68 -4.68
CA LEU A 54 -5.30 -9.01 -4.19
C LEU A 54 -6.16 -10.10 -4.84
N HIS A 55 -7.31 -9.70 -5.36
CA HIS A 55 -8.29 -10.60 -5.96
C HIS A 55 -7.72 -11.44 -7.12
N ALA A 56 -6.77 -10.91 -7.90
CA ALA A 56 -6.13 -11.63 -9.00
C ALA A 56 -4.76 -12.24 -8.64
N CYS A 57 -4.40 -12.30 -7.34
CA CYS A 57 -3.08 -12.74 -6.89
C CYS A 57 -2.97 -14.26 -6.66
N THR A 58 -4.06 -15.01 -6.69
CA THR A 58 -4.09 -16.39 -6.16
C THR A 58 -4.89 -17.35 -7.03
N TYR A 59 -4.58 -17.42 -8.32
CA TYR A 59 -5.02 -18.57 -9.13
C TYR A 59 -4.27 -19.84 -8.69
N ARG A 60 -5.00 -20.95 -8.60
CA ARG A 60 -4.53 -22.19 -7.97
C ARG A 60 -3.34 -22.84 -8.70
N GLU A 61 -2.67 -23.69 -7.92
CA GLU A 61 -1.37 -24.37 -8.10
C GLU A 61 -0.13 -23.49 -8.05
N PHE A 62 -0.09 -22.33 -8.72
CA PHE A 62 1.16 -21.57 -8.87
C PHE A 62 1.15 -20.16 -8.25
N HIS A 63 0.04 -19.71 -7.65
CA HIS A 63 -0.09 -18.39 -7.02
C HIS A 63 0.45 -17.24 -7.90
N VAL A 64 0.07 -17.26 -9.17
CA VAL A 64 0.50 -16.24 -10.14
C VAL A 64 -0.35 -14.99 -9.95
N ARG A 65 0.34 -13.86 -9.80
CA ARG A 65 -0.28 -12.54 -9.78
C ARG A 65 -0.45 -12.03 -11.20
N ASN A 66 -1.69 -11.93 -11.67
CA ASN A 66 -2.01 -11.45 -13.02
C ASN A 66 -2.61 -10.03 -12.99
N GLU A 67 -2.80 -9.44 -14.16
CA GLU A 67 -3.59 -8.22 -14.32
C GLU A 67 -5.04 -8.47 -13.83
N VAL A 68 -5.58 -7.57 -12.99
CA VAL A 68 -6.80 -7.82 -12.22
C VAL A 68 -8.04 -7.63 -13.09
N ASP A 69 -8.70 -8.70 -13.52
CA ASP A 69 -10.06 -8.60 -14.07
C ASP A 69 -11.11 -8.68 -12.94
N ILE A 70 -12.07 -7.75 -12.88
CA ILE A 70 -13.20 -7.82 -11.93
C ILE A 70 -14.05 -9.08 -12.16
N ARG A 71 -13.98 -9.67 -13.34
CA ARG A 71 -14.65 -10.91 -13.73
C ARG A 71 -13.79 -12.14 -13.48
N ALA A 72 -12.59 -12.01 -12.89
CA ALA A 72 -11.66 -13.10 -12.58
C ALA A 72 -12.33 -14.36 -12.00
N ASP A 73 -13.31 -14.18 -11.10
CA ASP A 73 -14.07 -15.27 -10.47
C ASP A 73 -14.99 -16.02 -11.44
N ILE A 74 -15.41 -15.36 -12.52
CA ILE A 74 -16.41 -15.83 -13.48
C ILE A 74 -15.74 -16.46 -14.70
N ILE A 75 -14.72 -15.80 -15.27
CA ILE A 75 -14.04 -16.25 -16.48
C ILE A 75 -12.87 -17.21 -16.20
N GLY A 76 -12.46 -17.34 -14.93
CA GLY A 76 -11.16 -17.91 -14.59
C GLY A 76 -10.05 -16.97 -15.05
N GLY A 77 -8.99 -16.84 -14.27
CA GLY A 77 -7.86 -16.00 -14.65
C GLY A 77 -7.37 -16.35 -16.06
N TYR A 78 -7.08 -15.35 -16.88
CA TYR A 78 -6.49 -15.58 -18.20
C TYR A 78 -5.21 -16.39 -18.02
N VAL A 79 -5.22 -17.66 -18.47
CA VAL A 79 -4.16 -18.63 -18.25
C VAL A 79 -3.03 -18.40 -19.25
N PHE A 80 -2.36 -17.26 -19.13
CA PHE A 80 -0.97 -17.15 -19.51
C PHE A 80 -0.18 -17.01 -18.22
N ASN A 81 0.76 -17.93 -17.98
CA ASN A 81 1.51 -18.11 -16.73
C ASN A 81 2.52 -16.96 -16.46
N SER A 82 2.18 -15.73 -16.82
CA SER A 82 3.03 -14.55 -16.67
C SER A 82 2.63 -13.78 -15.42
N HIS A 83 3.61 -13.55 -14.54
CA HIS A 83 3.46 -12.60 -13.45
C HIS A 83 3.34 -11.19 -14.01
N PHE A 84 2.28 -10.48 -13.64
CA PHE A 84 2.17 -9.05 -13.87
C PHE A 84 2.99 -8.30 -12.83
N LEU A 85 4.31 -8.20 -13.07
CA LEU A 85 5.30 -7.66 -12.14
C LEU A 85 4.94 -6.26 -11.63
N THR A 86 4.38 -5.41 -12.49
CA THR A 86 3.97 -4.05 -12.12
C THR A 86 2.95 -4.03 -10.98
N SER A 87 2.07 -5.04 -10.89
CA SER A 87 1.16 -5.15 -9.75
C SER A 87 1.84 -5.64 -8.47
N ALA A 88 2.87 -6.49 -8.57
CA ALA A 88 3.68 -6.89 -7.41
C ALA A 88 4.45 -5.68 -6.86
N ASP A 89 5.04 -4.88 -7.75
CA ASP A 89 5.71 -3.63 -7.39
C ASP A 89 4.73 -2.63 -6.79
N GLY A 90 3.55 -2.46 -7.40
CA GLY A 90 2.48 -1.61 -6.87
C GLY A 90 2.02 -2.05 -5.47
N PHE A 91 2.04 -3.36 -5.17
CA PHE A 91 1.70 -3.87 -3.85
C PHE A 91 2.73 -3.44 -2.83
N ILE A 92 4.02 -3.66 -3.11
CA ILE A 92 5.10 -3.22 -2.23
C ILE A 92 5.05 -1.70 -2.04
N GLN A 93 4.81 -0.93 -3.11
CA GLN A 93 4.66 0.52 -3.03
C GLN A 93 3.47 0.93 -2.15
N SER A 94 2.32 0.28 -2.26
CA SER A 94 1.16 0.59 -1.41
C SER A 94 1.39 0.29 0.08
N VAL A 95 2.20 -0.72 0.39
CA VAL A 95 2.59 -1.01 1.77
C VAL A 95 3.57 0.05 2.27
N ILE A 96 4.62 0.36 1.50
CA ILE A 96 5.67 1.29 1.92
C ILE A 96 5.19 2.75 1.94
N MET A 97 4.60 3.22 0.85
CA MET A 97 4.19 4.63 0.70
C MET A 97 2.77 4.88 1.20
N GLY A 98 1.93 3.85 1.23
CA GLY A 98 0.59 3.90 1.80
C GLY A 98 0.62 3.55 3.28
N TYR A 99 0.52 2.27 3.63
CA TYR A 99 0.29 1.84 5.02
C TYR A 99 1.41 2.22 6.00
N ILE A 100 2.68 2.16 5.60
CA ILE A 100 3.81 2.64 6.41
C ILE A 100 3.89 4.18 6.34
N GLY A 101 3.40 4.77 5.25
CA GLY A 101 3.45 6.20 5.03
C GLY A 101 4.85 6.74 4.81
N LEU A 102 5.76 5.91 4.30
CA LEU A 102 7.12 6.32 3.97
C LEU A 102 7.08 7.26 2.77
N GLN A 103 7.56 8.47 2.98
CA GLN A 103 7.76 9.48 1.95
C GLN A 103 9.21 9.95 2.03
N TYR A 104 9.74 10.40 0.92
CA TYR A 104 11.05 11.02 0.90
C TYR A 104 11.01 12.23 -0.02
N ASP A 105 11.75 13.25 0.35
CA ASP A 105 12.08 14.36 -0.53
C ASP A 105 13.61 14.46 -0.67
N ASP A 106 14.08 15.54 -1.28
CA ASP A 106 15.50 15.80 -1.48
C ASP A 106 16.29 15.98 -0.17
N LYS A 107 15.61 16.12 0.96
CA LYS A 107 16.22 16.53 2.25
C LYS A 107 15.91 15.59 3.40
N SER A 108 14.87 14.78 3.30
CA SER A 108 14.32 14.05 4.44
C SER A 108 13.61 12.76 4.04
N LEU A 109 13.68 11.81 4.97
CA LEU A 109 12.80 10.65 5.00
C LEU A 109 11.69 10.97 6.00
N LEU A 110 10.46 11.01 5.52
CA LEU A 110 9.27 11.32 6.30
C LEU A 110 8.47 10.05 6.54
N PHE A 111 8.10 9.85 7.79
CA PHE A 111 7.13 8.84 8.21
C PHE A 111 5.83 9.56 8.53
N ASN A 112 4.89 9.56 7.58
CA ASN A 112 3.56 10.06 7.83
C ASN A 112 2.64 8.86 8.06
N LEU A 113 2.50 8.41 9.30
CA LEU A 113 1.68 7.26 9.66
C LEU A 113 0.27 7.45 9.10
N LEU A 114 -0.04 6.71 8.04
CA LEU A 114 -1.39 6.66 7.48
C LEU A 114 -2.20 5.62 8.26
N PRO A 115 -3.54 5.67 8.19
CA PRO A 115 -4.38 4.73 8.91
C PRO A 115 -3.98 3.28 8.62
N SER A 116 -3.61 2.56 9.68
CA SER A 116 -3.13 1.18 9.61
C SER A 116 -4.26 0.17 9.47
N ILE A 117 -5.40 0.54 8.88
CA ILE A 117 -6.53 -0.39 8.77
C ILE A 117 -6.25 -1.34 7.62
N LEU A 118 -5.54 -2.41 7.97
CA LEU A 118 -5.48 -3.61 7.18
C LEU A 118 -6.85 -4.28 7.20
N THR A 119 -7.09 -5.04 6.14
CA THR A 119 -8.38 -5.66 5.90
C THR A 119 -8.67 -6.69 7.00
N LEU A 120 -9.94 -7.02 7.26
CA LEU A 120 -10.26 -8.10 8.22
C LEU A 120 -9.60 -9.44 7.83
N SER A 121 -9.29 -9.62 6.55
CA SER A 121 -8.62 -10.81 6.02
C SER A 121 -7.09 -10.75 6.13
N THR A 122 -6.50 -9.56 6.24
CA THR A 122 -5.06 -9.36 6.40
C THR A 122 -4.72 -9.15 7.87
N LYS A 123 -4.22 -10.21 8.52
CA LYS A 123 -3.86 -10.14 9.95
C LYS A 123 -2.72 -9.17 10.23
N TYR A 124 -1.67 -9.24 9.41
CA TYR A 124 -0.54 -8.33 9.48
C TYR A 124 0.22 -8.33 8.15
N ILE A 125 0.94 -7.23 7.90
CA ILE A 125 1.96 -7.13 6.86
C ILE A 125 3.30 -6.88 7.56
N ARG A 126 4.31 -7.68 7.20
CA ARG A 126 5.66 -7.51 7.74
C ARG A 126 6.66 -7.32 6.60
N LEU A 127 7.35 -6.19 6.60
CA LEU A 127 8.50 -5.92 5.75
C LEU A 127 9.76 -5.98 6.60
N ARG A 128 10.77 -6.72 6.15
CA ARG A 128 12.04 -6.84 6.85
C ARG A 128 13.18 -6.30 6.01
N ASN A 129 14.22 -5.82 6.68
CA ASN A 129 15.46 -5.38 6.06
C ASN A 129 15.26 -4.29 5.00
N VAL A 130 14.32 -3.36 5.21
CA VAL A 130 14.12 -2.22 4.30
C VAL A 130 15.30 -1.27 4.49
N LEU A 131 16.21 -1.26 3.51
CA LEU A 131 17.42 -0.45 3.52
C LEU A 131 17.14 0.93 2.92
N VAL A 132 17.34 1.97 3.71
CA VAL A 132 17.18 3.37 3.30
C VAL A 132 18.53 4.08 3.32
N HIS A 133 18.84 4.78 2.23
CA HIS A 133 20.12 5.49 2.01
C HIS A 133 21.37 4.62 2.19
N GLY A 134 21.24 3.30 2.09
CA GLY A 134 22.35 2.37 2.30
C GLY A 134 22.87 2.29 3.75
N ILE A 135 22.18 2.91 4.71
CA ILE A 135 22.67 3.09 6.09
C ILE A 135 21.64 2.64 7.14
N TYR A 136 20.36 2.82 6.85
CA TYR A 136 19.28 2.61 7.80
C TYR A 136 18.49 1.36 7.43
N LEU A 137 18.38 0.43 8.36
CA LEU A 137 17.62 -0.79 8.20
C LEU A 137 16.33 -0.70 9.02
N PHE A 138 15.20 -1.00 8.40
CA PHE A 138 13.91 -1.02 9.06
C PHE A 138 13.20 -2.35 8.89
N ASP A 139 12.62 -2.82 10.00
CA ASP A 139 11.67 -3.92 10.06
C ASP A 139 10.30 -3.35 10.45
N TYR A 140 9.34 -3.35 9.53
CA TYR A 140 7.98 -2.86 9.78
C TYR A 140 7.03 -4.03 10.00
N THR A 141 6.14 -3.90 10.97
CA THR A 141 4.98 -4.78 11.14
C THR A 141 3.75 -3.89 11.28
N ILE A 142 2.81 -4.04 10.35
CA ILE A 142 1.50 -3.39 10.38
C ILE A 142 0.50 -4.48 10.71
N ASP A 143 -0.36 -4.27 11.69
CA ASP A 143 -1.54 -5.11 11.94
C ASP A 143 -2.82 -4.29 11.81
N GLN A 144 -3.95 -4.83 12.26
CA GLN A 144 -5.26 -4.19 12.12
C GLN A 144 -5.44 -2.94 12.99
N SER A 145 -4.62 -2.76 14.02
CA SER A 145 -4.75 -1.69 15.03
C SER A 145 -3.54 -0.78 15.14
N SER A 146 -2.38 -1.24 14.69
CA SER A 146 -1.09 -0.68 15.07
C SER A 146 -0.04 -0.88 13.99
N MET A 147 0.98 -0.01 14.04
CA MET A 147 2.21 -0.18 13.30
C MET A 147 3.39 -0.16 14.26
N TYR A 148 4.25 -1.16 14.14
CA TYR A 148 5.49 -1.30 14.88
C TYR A 148 6.67 -1.26 13.91
N PHE A 149 7.78 -0.62 14.30
CA PHE A 149 8.99 -0.70 13.52
C PHE A 149 10.26 -0.84 14.37
N ILE A 150 11.14 -1.73 13.94
CA ILE A 150 12.49 -1.81 14.49
C ILE A 150 13.39 -1.04 13.54
N PHE A 151 14.10 -0.07 14.09
CA PHE A 151 15.10 0.68 13.37
C PHE A 151 16.48 0.15 13.73
N SER A 152 17.39 0.06 12.78
CA SER A 152 18.77 -0.27 13.06
C SER A 152 19.66 0.58 12.16
N HIS A 153 20.58 1.29 12.76
CA HIS A 153 21.73 1.80 12.04
C HIS A 153 22.66 0.61 11.79
N ILE A 154 23.39 0.55 10.67
CA ILE A 154 24.34 -0.55 10.36
C ILE A 154 25.39 -0.79 11.49
N TYR A 155 25.44 0.08 12.51
CA TYR A 155 26.27 -0.03 13.72
C TYR A 155 25.50 -0.07 15.07
N THR A 156 24.16 -0.02 15.11
CA THR A 156 23.37 -0.03 16.37
C THR A 156 21.87 -0.30 16.14
N ASN A 157 21.26 -1.21 16.90
CA ASN A 157 19.81 -1.49 16.83
C ASN A 157 19.03 -0.60 17.82
N LEU A 158 17.89 -0.03 17.39
CA LEU A 158 16.99 0.83 18.16
C LEU A 158 15.52 0.46 17.91
N LEU A 159 14.80 0.04 18.95
CA LEU A 159 13.37 -0.30 18.84
C LEU A 159 12.50 0.96 19.00
N CYS A 160 11.54 1.19 18.09
CA CYS A 160 10.55 2.25 18.20
C CYS A 160 9.13 1.67 18.10
N ILE A 161 8.25 2.06 19.02
CA ILE A 161 6.85 1.61 19.05
C ILE A 161 5.98 2.85 18.90
N THR A 162 5.14 2.87 17.87
CA THR A 162 4.15 3.93 17.66
C THR A 162 2.77 3.35 17.85
N ASP A 163 2.20 3.53 19.05
CA ASP A 163 0.83 3.12 19.34
C ASP A 163 -0.14 4.19 18.83
N ASN A 164 -1.11 3.80 17.99
CA ASN A 164 -2.22 4.65 17.59
C ASN A 164 -3.28 4.72 18.71
N TYR A 165 -2.91 5.24 19.89
CA TYR A 165 -3.88 5.62 20.91
C TYR A 165 -3.84 7.13 21.12
N GLY A 166 -4.71 7.84 20.40
CA GLY A 166 -4.93 9.27 20.55
C GLY A 166 -6.36 9.69 20.23
N ASN A 167 -7.10 10.03 21.31
CA ASN A 167 -8.31 10.86 21.41
C ASN A 167 -9.69 10.20 21.22
N GLN A 168 -10.23 9.68 22.34
CA GLN A 168 -11.61 9.94 22.73
C GLN A 168 -11.67 11.26 23.51
#